data_AF-K9WFU8-F1
#
_entry.id   AF-K9WFU8-F1
#
_cell.length_a   1.000
_cell.length_b   1.000
_cell.length_c   1.000
_cell.angle_alpha   90.00
_cell.angle_beta   90.00
_cell.angle_gamma   90.00
#
_symmetry.space_group_name_H-M   'P 1'
#
loop_
_entity.id
_entity.type
_entity.pdbx_description
1 polymer ?
#
loop_
_entity_poly.entity_id
_entity_poly.type
_entity_poly.pdbx_seq_one_letter_code
_entity_poly.pdbx_strand_id
1 'polypeptide(L)'
;MKLSTSLVAVKKISSTVPRSSFADDELEQAARLVLAAEGVINPIILHRTSLESYEVVDGHFEYYASARAREIDPRKGEMIGAFIIEDENEEVIKEQVKLLRKPKPVVSNDGASSSNVTESRLINIESKQTNLESRLETRINDLKAEQGRERQKIEDEINKLKNQIPNRIEPLEVFNTLRDSDLIIRLRAAGITGKTATTIIEKIQTTRKKQKFESLSDVVARVEGLSDKRMISIIDSWSRISFD
;
A
#
# COMPACT_ATOMS: atom_id res chain seq x y z
N MET A 1 -32.88 17.61 -12.81
CA MET A 1 -31.92 17.41 -11.71
C MET A 1 -32.67 16.87 -10.51
N LYS A 2 -32.05 16.02 -9.67
CA LYS A 2 -32.72 15.44 -8.48
C LYS A 2 -32.73 16.37 -7.27
N LEU A 3 -31.77 17.28 -7.15
CA LEU A 3 -31.72 18.31 -6.11
C LEU A 3 -32.20 19.64 -6.71
N SER A 4 -33.19 20.28 -6.09
CA SER A 4 -33.79 21.52 -6.59
C SER A 4 -33.33 22.70 -5.75
N THR A 5 -32.65 23.67 -6.36
CA THR A 5 -32.30 24.96 -5.74
C THR A 5 -33.38 26.00 -6.03
N SER A 6 -33.89 26.68 -5.01
CA SER A 6 -34.91 27.70 -5.18
C SER A 6 -34.78 28.82 -4.14
N LEU A 7 -35.32 29.99 -4.47
CA LEU A 7 -35.64 31.02 -3.50
C LEU A 7 -37.06 30.77 -3.00
N VAL A 8 -37.22 30.62 -1.70
CA VAL A 8 -38.51 30.33 -1.07
C VAL A 8 -38.91 31.50 -0.18
N ALA A 9 -40.18 31.91 -0.25
CA ALA A 9 -40.70 32.96 0.60
C ALA A 9 -40.71 32.50 2.06
N VAL A 10 -40.12 33.26 2.97
CA VAL A 10 -39.97 32.87 4.39
C VAL A 10 -41.32 32.58 5.04
N LYS A 11 -42.39 33.28 4.63
CA LYS A 11 -43.76 33.07 5.12
C LYS A 11 -44.36 31.69 4.79
N LYS A 12 -43.80 30.98 3.81
CA LYS A 12 -44.26 29.66 3.35
C LYS A 12 -43.55 28.50 4.05
N ILE A 13 -42.66 28.81 4.99
CA ILE A 13 -41.78 27.85 5.64
C ILE A 13 -42.20 27.70 7.10
N SER A 14 -42.22 26.46 7.58
CA SER A 14 -42.42 26.11 9.00
C SER A 14 -41.21 25.37 9.56
N SER A 15 -40.94 25.54 10.85
CA SER A 15 -39.89 24.83 11.57
C SER A 15 -40.50 24.05 12.72
N THR A 16 -40.07 22.79 12.88
CA THR A 16 -40.42 21.93 14.02
C THR A 16 -39.65 22.30 15.29
N VAL A 17 -38.48 22.92 15.14
CA VAL A 17 -37.66 23.41 16.25
C VAL A 17 -38.22 24.75 16.75
N PRO A 18 -38.50 24.94 18.06
CA PRO A 18 -38.97 26.20 18.62
C PRO A 18 -37.93 27.32 18.49
N ARG A 19 -38.38 28.56 18.21
CA ARG A 19 -37.50 29.76 18.20
C ARG A 19 -36.67 29.87 19.47
N SER A 20 -37.25 29.55 20.61
CA SER A 20 -36.62 29.67 21.94
C SER A 20 -35.38 28.81 22.13
N SER A 21 -35.07 27.92 21.19
CA SER A 21 -33.81 27.15 21.18
C SER A 21 -32.60 27.97 20.74
N PHE A 22 -32.80 29.18 20.22
CA PHE A 22 -31.75 30.06 19.71
C PHE A 22 -31.66 31.34 20.55
N ALA A 23 -30.44 31.86 20.75
CA ALA A 23 -30.21 33.09 21.48
C ALA A 23 -30.71 34.30 20.68
N ASP A 24 -31.44 35.19 21.35
CA ASP A 24 -32.07 36.34 20.71
C ASP A 24 -31.05 37.33 20.13
N ASP A 25 -29.95 37.57 20.85
CA ASP A 25 -28.89 38.48 20.41
C ASP A 25 -28.18 37.94 19.15
N GLU A 26 -27.93 36.64 19.08
CA GLU A 26 -27.32 35.99 17.92
C GLU A 26 -28.25 36.02 16.70
N LEU A 27 -29.56 35.79 16.90
CA LEU A 27 -30.56 35.88 15.84
C LEU A 27 -30.69 37.31 15.31
N GLU A 28 -30.70 38.31 16.17
CA GLU A 28 -30.76 39.73 15.78
C GLU A 28 -29.50 40.13 14.99
N GLN A 29 -28.31 39.69 15.42
CA GLN A 29 -27.07 39.94 14.69
C GLN A 29 -27.09 39.24 13.32
N ALA A 30 -27.48 37.97 13.27
CA ALA A 30 -27.57 37.21 12.03
C ALA A 30 -28.60 37.82 11.07
N ALA A 31 -29.76 38.26 11.57
CA ALA A 31 -30.79 38.91 10.77
C ALA A 31 -30.27 40.18 10.07
N ARG A 32 -29.50 41.01 10.78
CA ARG A 32 -28.87 42.20 10.20
C ARG A 32 -27.85 41.85 9.11
N LEU A 33 -27.07 40.79 9.31
CA LEU A 33 -26.15 40.29 8.29
C LEU A 33 -26.88 39.73 7.06
N VAL A 34 -27.99 39.02 7.27
CA VAL A 34 -28.87 38.54 6.19
C VAL A 34 -29.44 39.72 5.40
N LEU A 35 -29.87 40.79 6.06
CA LEU A 35 -30.34 42.00 5.37
C LEU A 35 -29.23 42.73 4.60
N ALA A 36 -28.02 42.76 5.15
CA ALA A 36 -26.87 43.38 4.50
C ALA A 36 -26.41 42.58 3.27
N ALA A 37 -26.45 41.25 3.35
CA ALA A 37 -26.12 40.34 2.26
C ALA A 37 -27.31 40.05 1.31
N GLU A 38 -28.52 40.49 1.66
CA GLU A 38 -29.78 40.17 0.98
C GLU A 38 -30.01 38.66 0.81
N GLY A 39 -29.59 37.87 1.80
CA GLY A 39 -29.71 36.42 1.78
C GLY A 39 -28.81 35.70 2.79
N VAL A 40 -28.90 34.37 2.79
CA VAL A 40 -28.06 33.48 3.59
C VAL A 40 -26.98 32.85 2.73
N ILE A 41 -25.76 32.78 3.25
CA ILE A 41 -24.63 32.11 2.57
C ILE A 41 -24.73 30.59 2.61
N ASN A 42 -25.49 30.06 3.58
CA ASN A 42 -25.75 28.65 3.76
C ASN A 42 -27.23 28.39 3.47
N PRO A 43 -27.60 27.94 2.24
CA PRO A 43 -28.99 27.72 1.90
C PRO A 43 -29.65 26.69 2.83
N ILE A 44 -30.87 26.92 3.27
CA ILE A 44 -31.54 25.95 4.15
C ILE A 44 -32.03 24.73 3.37
N ILE A 45 -32.33 23.64 4.08
CA ILE A 45 -32.86 22.42 3.45
C ILE A 45 -34.30 22.26 3.87
N LEU A 46 -35.15 22.18 2.86
CA LEU A 46 -36.59 22.18 2.98
C LEU A 46 -37.19 20.90 2.43
N HIS A 47 -38.08 20.30 3.20
CA HIS A 47 -38.98 19.26 2.72
C HIS A 47 -40.28 19.90 2.24
N ARG A 48 -40.76 19.51 1.06
CA ARG A 48 -41.99 20.06 0.49
C ARG A 48 -43.20 19.35 1.09
N THR A 49 -44.00 20.07 1.88
CA THR A 49 -45.24 19.52 2.48
C THR A 49 -46.47 19.76 1.62
N SER A 50 -46.47 20.80 0.77
CA SER A 50 -47.57 21.09 -0.16
C SER A 50 -47.10 21.82 -1.42
N LEU A 51 -48.02 22.23 -2.30
CA LEU A 51 -47.68 23.00 -3.50
C LEU A 51 -46.88 24.27 -3.16
N GLU A 52 -47.19 24.91 -2.02
CA GLU A 52 -46.64 26.20 -1.59
C GLU A 52 -46.18 26.23 -0.13
N SER A 53 -45.98 25.07 0.51
CA SER A 53 -45.57 24.99 1.91
C SER A 53 -44.39 24.06 2.07
N TYR A 54 -43.49 24.45 2.97
CA TYR A 54 -42.21 23.78 3.18
C TYR A 54 -41.92 23.67 4.66
N GLU A 55 -41.25 22.59 5.04
CA GLU A 55 -40.77 22.35 6.39
C GLU A 55 -39.25 22.32 6.42
N VAL A 56 -38.65 22.95 7.43
CA VAL A 56 -37.19 22.95 7.60
C VAL A 56 -36.72 21.58 8.09
N VAL A 57 -35.80 20.98 7.33
CA VAL A 57 -35.10 19.74 7.69
C VAL A 57 -33.73 20.03 8.31
N ASP A 58 -33.04 21.05 7.78
CA ASP A 58 -31.74 21.51 8.28
C ASP A 58 -31.57 23.01 8.00
N GLY A 59 -30.92 23.72 8.92
CA GLY A 59 -30.78 25.19 8.86
C GLY A 59 -31.88 25.96 9.60
N HIS A 60 -32.35 25.44 10.74
CA HIS A 60 -33.38 26.09 11.56
C HIS A 60 -32.94 27.48 12.07
N PHE A 61 -31.66 27.66 12.40
CA PHE A 61 -31.13 28.95 12.83
C PHE A 61 -31.21 29.98 11.69
N GLU A 62 -30.76 29.62 10.50
CA GLU A 62 -30.80 30.47 9.31
C GLU A 62 -32.24 30.82 8.91
N TYR A 63 -33.19 29.89 9.08
CA TYR A 63 -34.61 30.15 8.92
C TYR A 63 -35.09 31.24 9.90
N TYR A 64 -34.82 31.11 11.20
CA TYR A 64 -35.25 32.10 12.19
C TYR A 64 -34.55 33.45 12.02
N ALA A 65 -33.27 33.47 11.64
CA ALA A 65 -32.56 34.69 11.30
C ALA A 65 -33.20 35.40 10.09
N SER A 66 -33.64 34.64 9.09
CA SER A 66 -34.33 35.20 7.91
C SER A 66 -35.76 35.64 8.24
N ALA A 67 -36.46 34.92 9.11
CA ALA A 67 -37.77 35.35 9.63
C ALA A 67 -37.65 36.67 10.40
N ARG A 68 -36.62 36.80 11.24
CA ARG A 68 -36.31 38.03 11.95
C ARG A 68 -35.90 39.17 11.01
N ALA A 69 -35.08 38.88 9.99
CA ALA A 69 -34.72 39.84 8.94
C ALA A 69 -35.97 40.40 8.24
N ARG A 70 -36.95 39.54 7.93
CA ARG A 70 -38.24 39.93 7.35
C ARG A 70 -39.08 40.83 8.27
N GLU A 71 -39.03 40.62 9.58
CA GLU A 71 -39.71 41.49 10.55
C GLU A 71 -39.11 42.90 10.56
N ILE A 72 -37.79 43.01 10.36
CA ILE A 72 -37.07 44.30 10.33
C ILE A 72 -37.30 45.03 8.99
N ASP A 73 -37.05 44.35 7.86
CA ASP A 73 -37.32 44.87 6.51
C ASP A 73 -37.98 43.79 5.64
N PRO A 74 -39.32 43.88 5.46
CA PRO A 74 -40.06 42.88 4.69
C PRO A 74 -39.65 42.77 3.22
N ARG A 75 -39.08 43.81 2.61
CA ARG A 75 -38.72 43.78 1.17
C ARG A 75 -37.42 43.04 0.94
N LYS A 76 -36.46 43.21 1.85
CA LYS A 76 -35.14 42.56 1.77
C LYS A 76 -35.11 41.16 2.38
N GLY A 77 -35.94 40.89 3.39
CA GLY A 77 -36.04 39.58 4.05
C GLY A 77 -37.12 38.65 3.50
N GLU A 78 -37.73 38.92 2.35
CA GLU A 78 -38.88 38.14 1.86
C GLU A 78 -38.52 36.68 1.51
N MET A 79 -37.34 36.49 0.92
CA MET A 79 -36.93 35.23 0.29
C MET A 79 -35.66 34.68 0.94
N ILE A 80 -35.59 33.35 1.06
CA ILE A 80 -34.41 32.64 1.53
C ILE A 80 -33.97 31.60 0.50
N GLY A 81 -32.66 31.48 0.30
CA GLY A 81 -32.09 30.42 -0.54
C GLY A 81 -32.27 29.07 0.12
N ALA A 82 -32.79 28.10 -0.64
CA ALA A 82 -33.05 26.76 -0.13
C ALA A 82 -32.80 25.66 -1.16
N PHE A 83 -32.47 24.47 -0.65
CA PHE A 83 -32.56 23.21 -1.36
C PHE A 83 -33.88 22.54 -0.99
N ILE A 84 -34.70 22.24 -2.00
CA ILE A 84 -35.98 21.54 -1.83
C ILE A 84 -35.74 20.05 -2.08
N ILE A 85 -36.14 19.24 -1.11
CA ILE A 85 -36.02 17.78 -1.12
C ILE A 85 -37.40 17.13 -1.26
N GLU A 86 -37.41 15.94 -1.84
CA GLU A 86 -38.59 15.11 -2.07
C GLU A 86 -38.31 13.71 -1.46
N ASP A 87 -39.33 12.89 -1.21
CA ASP A 87 -39.17 11.61 -0.49
C ASP A 87 -38.10 10.69 -1.11
N GLU A 88 -37.93 10.73 -2.44
CA GLU A 88 -36.98 9.90 -3.17
C GLU A 88 -35.51 10.19 -2.85
N ASN A 89 -35.17 11.41 -2.41
CA ASN A 89 -33.79 11.86 -2.22
C ASN A 89 -33.48 12.29 -0.77
N GLU A 90 -34.46 12.23 0.12
CA GLU A 90 -34.36 12.72 1.49
C GLU A 90 -33.20 12.09 2.26
N GLU A 91 -33.08 10.76 2.25
CA GLU A 91 -32.06 10.04 3.02
C GLU A 91 -30.63 10.34 2.53
N VAL A 92 -30.43 10.43 1.20
CA VAL A 92 -29.13 10.78 0.60
C VAL A 92 -28.73 12.21 0.97
N ILE A 93 -29.69 13.13 0.99
CA ILE A 93 -29.42 14.53 1.31
C ILE A 93 -29.16 14.69 2.81
N LYS A 94 -29.91 14.00 3.68
CA LYS A 94 -29.62 13.96 5.13
C LYS A 94 -28.21 13.43 5.42
N GLU A 95 -27.75 12.42 4.68
CA GLU A 95 -26.39 11.92 4.80
C GLU A 95 -25.35 12.96 4.35
N GLN A 96 -25.61 13.66 3.23
CA GLN A 96 -24.75 14.77 2.78
C GLN A 96 -24.69 15.90 3.80
N VAL A 97 -25.81 16.28 4.40
CA VAL A 97 -25.86 17.28 5.49
C VAL A 97 -24.97 16.87 6.64
N LYS A 98 -25.12 15.62 7.11
CA LYS A 98 -24.31 15.07 8.20
C LYS A 98 -22.81 15.09 7.89
N LEU A 99 -22.41 14.99 6.62
CA LEU A 99 -21.01 14.97 6.21
C LEU A 99 -20.44 16.37 5.91
N LEU A 100 -21.23 17.24 5.27
CA LEU A 100 -20.76 18.51 4.71
C LEU A 100 -21.01 19.71 5.63
N ARG A 101 -22.03 19.67 6.49
CA ARG A 101 -22.42 20.79 7.36
C ARG A 101 -22.00 20.66 8.81
N LYS A 102 -21.45 19.51 9.21
CA LYS A 102 -20.78 19.44 10.51
C LYS A 102 -19.63 20.45 10.52
N PRO A 103 -19.48 21.25 11.59
CA PRO A 103 -18.31 22.07 11.74
C PRO A 103 -17.10 21.14 11.72
N LYS A 104 -16.34 21.18 10.62
CA LYS A 104 -15.01 20.58 10.62
C LYS A 104 -14.25 21.32 11.71
N PRO A 105 -13.58 20.63 12.64
CA PRO A 105 -12.84 21.29 13.70
C PRO A 105 -11.78 22.19 13.05
N VAL A 106 -12.09 23.49 12.97
CA VAL A 106 -11.15 24.51 12.55
C VAL A 106 -10.22 24.70 13.73
N VAL A 107 -8.93 24.49 13.49
CA VAL A 107 -7.87 24.77 14.47
C VAL A 107 -7.78 26.30 14.61
N SER A 108 -8.59 26.87 15.49
CA SER A 108 -8.40 28.25 15.94
C SER A 108 -7.20 28.27 16.87
N ASN A 109 -6.16 29.01 16.48
CA ASN A 109 -4.93 29.16 17.22
C ASN A 109 -5.02 30.29 18.26
N ASP A 110 -6.21 30.53 18.82
CA ASP A 110 -6.43 31.56 19.83
C ASP A 110 -6.85 30.91 21.14
N GLY A 111 -6.02 31.13 22.15
CA GLY A 111 -6.19 30.59 23.49
C GLY A 111 -7.33 31.28 24.23
N ALA A 112 -8.35 30.51 24.60
CA ALA A 112 -8.97 30.51 25.93
C ALA A 112 -10.11 29.49 25.97
N SER A 113 -10.27 28.87 27.13
CA SER A 113 -11.38 28.00 27.58
C SER A 113 -11.21 26.50 27.39
N SER A 114 -11.29 25.85 28.55
CA SER A 114 -10.82 24.52 28.90
C SER A 114 -12.02 23.62 29.16
N SER A 115 -12.38 22.78 28.17
CA SER A 115 -13.14 21.53 28.38
C SER A 115 -13.40 20.74 27.10
N ASN A 116 -13.52 21.39 25.92
CA ASN A 116 -13.84 20.70 24.64
C ASN A 116 -12.62 20.48 23.71
N VAL A 117 -11.42 20.84 24.19
CA VAL A 117 -10.15 20.80 23.41
C VAL A 117 -9.67 19.36 23.18
N THR A 118 -9.98 18.43 24.08
CA THR A 118 -9.47 17.06 24.03
C THR A 118 -10.14 16.25 22.92
N GLU A 119 -11.47 16.25 22.83
CA GLU A 119 -12.23 15.55 21.79
C GLU A 119 -11.97 16.08 20.39
N SER A 120 -11.91 17.41 20.24
CA SER A 120 -11.64 18.04 18.94
C SER A 120 -10.21 17.77 18.44
N ARG A 121 -9.24 17.63 19.36
CA ARG A 121 -7.88 17.18 19.03
C ARG A 121 -7.86 15.70 18.67
N LEU A 122 -8.56 14.84 19.40
CA LEU A 122 -8.63 13.41 19.15
C LEU A 122 -9.15 13.12 17.73
N ILE A 123 -10.26 13.75 17.33
CA ILE A 123 -10.86 13.55 15.99
C ILE A 123 -9.91 14.03 14.87
N ASN A 124 -9.20 15.13 15.08
CA ASN A 124 -8.25 15.67 14.10
C ASN A 124 -6.95 14.84 14.04
N ILE A 125 -6.57 14.21 15.16
CA ILE A 125 -5.46 13.26 15.21
C ILE A 125 -5.86 11.96 14.52
N GLU A 126 -7.04 11.42 14.79
CA GLU A 126 -7.56 10.18 14.18
C GLU A 126 -7.66 10.32 12.66
N SER A 127 -8.25 11.40 12.16
CA SER A 127 -8.34 11.65 10.72
C SER A 127 -6.97 11.86 10.05
N LYS A 128 -6.00 12.48 10.74
CA LYS A 128 -4.61 12.54 10.25
C LYS A 128 -3.95 11.17 10.30
N GLN A 129 -4.21 10.36 11.33
CA GLN A 129 -3.69 9.00 11.47
C GLN A 129 -4.19 8.10 10.34
N THR A 130 -5.49 8.07 10.05
CA THR A 130 -6.03 7.23 8.97
C THR A 130 -5.45 7.61 7.59
N ASN A 131 -5.28 8.92 7.34
CA ASN A 131 -4.64 9.38 6.11
C ASN A 131 -3.14 9.03 6.05
N LEU A 132 -2.45 9.05 7.19
CA LEU A 132 -1.04 8.65 7.28
C LEU A 132 -0.88 7.13 7.12
N GLU A 133 -1.76 6.34 7.73
CA GLU A 133 -1.78 4.88 7.67
C GLU A 133 -1.99 4.40 6.24
N SER A 134 -3.01 4.91 5.53
CA SER A 134 -3.26 4.55 4.13
C SER A 134 -2.07 4.91 3.21
N ARG A 135 -1.44 6.06 3.45
CA ARG A 135 -0.24 6.47 2.69
C ARG A 135 0.98 5.59 3.01
N LEU A 136 1.15 5.19 4.27
CA LEU A 136 2.21 4.28 4.70
C LEU A 136 2.02 2.88 4.13
N GLU A 137 0.80 2.35 4.17
CA GLU A 137 0.47 1.04 3.62
C GLU A 137 0.75 0.97 2.12
N THR A 138 0.37 2.02 1.39
CA THR A 138 0.70 2.14 -0.05
C THR A 138 2.21 2.11 -0.27
N ARG A 139 2.97 2.93 0.47
CA ARG A 139 4.45 2.96 0.39
C ARG A 139 5.11 1.63 0.74
N ILE A 140 4.60 0.91 1.73
CA ILE A 140 5.12 -0.40 2.14
C ILE A 140 4.89 -1.44 1.05
N ASN A 141 3.69 -1.43 0.44
CA ASN A 141 3.37 -2.34 -0.65
C ASN A 141 4.24 -2.09 -1.89
N ASP A 142 4.48 -0.82 -2.23
CA ASP A 142 5.37 -0.45 -3.33
C ASP A 142 6.81 -0.90 -3.08
N LEU A 143 7.36 -0.64 -1.88
CA LEU A 143 8.71 -1.07 -1.50
C LEU A 143 8.85 -2.59 -1.53
N LYS A 144 7.84 -3.33 -1.05
CA LYS A 144 7.85 -4.79 -1.06
C LYS A 144 7.83 -5.34 -2.48
N ALA A 145 7.06 -4.72 -3.38
CA ALA A 145 7.01 -5.09 -4.78
C ALA A 145 8.35 -4.81 -5.50
N GLU A 146 8.97 -3.66 -5.22
CA GLU A 146 10.28 -3.28 -5.77
C GLU A 146 11.39 -4.23 -5.30
N GLN A 147 11.45 -4.51 -3.99
CA GLN A 147 12.40 -5.46 -3.42
C GLN A 147 12.23 -6.87 -3.99
N GLY A 148 10.99 -7.31 -4.24
CA GLY A 148 10.70 -8.59 -4.88
C GLY A 148 11.26 -8.67 -6.30
N ARG A 149 11.12 -7.60 -7.09
CA ARG A 149 11.66 -7.52 -8.46
C ARG A 149 13.19 -7.51 -8.47
N GLU A 150 13.81 -6.75 -7.58
CA GLU A 150 15.28 -6.71 -7.48
C GLU A 150 15.85 -8.07 -7.07
N ARG A 151 15.26 -8.73 -6.07
CA ARG A 151 15.65 -10.10 -5.69
C ARG A 151 15.56 -11.06 -6.87
N GLN A 152 14.46 -11.01 -7.63
CA GLN A 152 14.28 -11.90 -8.77
C GLN A 152 15.31 -11.62 -9.87
N LYS A 153 15.61 -10.34 -10.14
CA LYS A 153 16.64 -9.96 -11.11
C LYS A 153 18.03 -10.45 -10.70
N ILE A 154 18.37 -10.31 -9.42
CA ILE A 154 19.65 -10.81 -8.87
C ILE A 154 19.70 -12.35 -8.97
N GLU A 155 18.62 -13.05 -8.63
CA GLU A 155 18.53 -14.51 -8.74
C GLU A 155 18.73 -14.98 -10.19
N ASP A 156 18.12 -14.28 -11.15
CA ASP A 156 18.27 -14.57 -12.58
C ASP A 156 19.70 -14.31 -13.07
N GLU A 157 20.34 -13.23 -12.62
CA GLU A 157 21.74 -12.94 -12.92
C GLU A 157 22.69 -13.97 -12.31
N ILE A 158 22.46 -14.39 -11.07
CA ILE A 158 23.22 -15.46 -10.40
C ILE A 158 23.07 -16.78 -11.17
N ASN A 159 21.86 -17.14 -11.59
CA ASN A 159 21.64 -18.37 -12.35
C ASN A 159 22.32 -18.33 -13.72
N LYS A 160 22.30 -17.17 -14.41
CA LYS A 160 23.04 -16.99 -15.67
C LYS A 160 24.55 -17.14 -15.46
N LEU A 161 25.11 -16.50 -14.43
CA LEU A 161 26.53 -16.61 -14.07
C LEU A 161 26.90 -18.06 -13.72
N LYS A 162 26.07 -18.74 -12.93
CA LYS A 162 26.27 -20.14 -12.56
C LYS A 162 26.29 -21.06 -13.78
N ASN A 163 25.46 -20.78 -14.78
CA ASN A 163 25.44 -21.54 -16.03
C ASN A 163 26.61 -21.19 -16.97
N GLN A 164 27.24 -20.03 -16.80
CA GLN A 164 28.41 -19.60 -17.57
C GLN A 164 29.75 -20.02 -16.96
N ILE A 165 29.77 -20.43 -15.68
CA ILE A 165 30.96 -20.99 -15.06
C ILE A 165 30.99 -22.48 -15.43
N PRO A 166 31.96 -22.94 -16.25
CA PRO A 166 32.17 -24.36 -16.45
C PRO A 166 32.40 -24.98 -15.08
N ASN A 167 31.69 -26.08 -14.75
CA ASN A 167 31.95 -26.83 -13.53
C ASN A 167 33.44 -27.20 -13.53
N ARG A 168 34.27 -26.46 -12.78
CA ARG A 168 35.68 -26.81 -12.57
C ARG A 168 35.68 -28.07 -11.74
N ILE A 169 35.71 -29.20 -12.44
CA ILE A 169 35.86 -30.50 -11.79
C ILE A 169 37.26 -30.49 -11.19
N GLU A 170 37.36 -30.32 -9.88
CA GLU A 170 38.63 -30.46 -9.18
C GLU A 170 39.06 -31.93 -9.28
N PRO A 171 40.17 -32.26 -9.98
CA PRO A 171 40.57 -33.64 -10.19
C PRO A 171 40.77 -34.41 -8.86
N LEU A 172 41.10 -33.70 -7.79
CA LEU A 172 41.25 -34.26 -6.44
C LEU A 172 39.92 -34.74 -5.85
N GLU A 173 38.87 -33.91 -5.96
CA GLU A 173 37.50 -34.29 -5.57
C GLU A 173 37.03 -35.51 -6.36
N VAL A 174 37.43 -35.62 -7.63
CA VAL A 174 37.05 -36.77 -8.46
C VAL A 174 37.60 -38.08 -7.91
N PHE A 175 38.88 -38.10 -7.52
CA PHE A 175 39.51 -39.29 -6.94
C PHE A 175 38.90 -39.67 -5.58
N ASN A 176 38.51 -38.66 -4.78
CA ASN A 176 37.93 -38.87 -3.46
C ASN A 176 36.46 -39.30 -3.48
N THR A 177 35.66 -38.84 -4.45
CA THR A 177 34.19 -38.94 -4.37
C THR A 177 33.53 -39.82 -5.43
N LEU A 178 34.10 -40.02 -6.63
CA LEU A 178 33.38 -40.73 -7.69
C LEU A 178 33.31 -42.25 -7.49
N ARG A 179 32.25 -42.85 -8.05
CA ARG A 179 32.05 -44.29 -8.13
C ARG A 179 32.88 -44.91 -9.25
N ASP A 180 33.10 -46.21 -9.19
CA ASP A 180 34.01 -46.91 -10.11
C ASP A 180 33.58 -46.83 -11.56
N SER A 181 32.27 -46.94 -11.83
CA SER A 181 31.71 -46.78 -13.16
C SER A 181 32.08 -45.44 -13.78
N ASP A 182 32.06 -44.39 -12.97
CA ASP A 182 32.24 -43.02 -13.42
C ASP A 182 33.75 -42.68 -13.53
N LEU A 183 34.57 -43.25 -12.65
CA LEU A 183 36.04 -43.23 -12.74
C LEU A 183 36.55 -43.96 -13.99
N ILE A 184 35.95 -45.09 -14.38
CA ILE A 184 36.31 -45.80 -15.63
C ILE A 184 36.11 -44.90 -16.85
N ILE A 185 34.97 -44.22 -16.93
CA ILE A 185 34.63 -43.33 -18.05
C ILE A 185 35.66 -42.18 -18.12
N ARG A 186 35.99 -41.60 -16.97
CA ARG A 186 36.95 -40.50 -16.86
C ARG A 186 38.39 -40.94 -17.20
N LEU A 187 38.82 -42.11 -16.74
CA LEU A 187 40.14 -42.66 -17.08
C LEU A 187 40.25 -43.05 -18.56
N ARG A 188 39.16 -43.57 -19.16
CA ARG A 188 39.09 -43.84 -20.60
C ARG A 188 39.30 -42.59 -21.43
N ALA A 189 38.71 -41.46 -21.01
CA ALA A 189 38.90 -40.17 -21.67
C ALA A 189 40.34 -39.62 -21.57
N ALA A 190 41.13 -40.12 -20.62
CA ALA A 190 42.56 -39.88 -20.50
C ALA A 190 43.43 -40.93 -21.23
N GLY A 191 42.82 -41.80 -22.04
CA GLY A 191 43.52 -42.86 -22.78
C GLY A 191 43.92 -44.08 -21.93
N ILE A 192 43.46 -44.17 -20.68
CA ILE A 192 43.74 -45.30 -19.79
C ILE A 192 42.59 -46.30 -19.89
N THR A 193 42.84 -47.45 -20.51
CA THR A 193 41.80 -48.47 -20.79
C THR A 193 42.24 -49.87 -20.37
N GLY A 194 41.28 -50.80 -20.36
CA GLY A 194 41.52 -52.22 -20.10
C GLY A 194 41.94 -52.52 -18.65
N LYS A 195 42.78 -53.55 -18.48
CA LYS A 195 43.22 -54.07 -17.17
C LYS A 195 43.96 -53.02 -16.33
N THR A 196 44.65 -52.09 -16.97
CA THR A 196 45.38 -51.01 -16.29
C THR A 196 44.42 -50.04 -15.60
N ALA A 197 43.27 -49.74 -16.21
CA ALA A 197 42.26 -48.85 -15.61
C ALA A 197 41.61 -49.49 -14.38
N THR A 198 41.29 -50.78 -14.44
CA THR A 198 40.67 -51.51 -13.32
C THR A 198 41.60 -51.61 -12.13
N THR A 199 42.89 -51.92 -12.35
CA THR A 199 43.89 -51.97 -11.27
C THR A 199 44.12 -50.61 -10.62
N ILE A 200 44.13 -49.52 -11.39
CA ILE A 200 44.25 -48.16 -10.86
C ILE A 200 43.04 -47.80 -9.99
N ILE A 201 41.83 -48.15 -10.42
CA ILE A 201 40.60 -47.88 -9.66
C ILE A 201 40.55 -48.67 -8.35
N GLU A 202 40.89 -49.96 -8.38
CA GLU A 202 40.98 -50.80 -7.17
C GLU A 202 41.97 -50.20 -6.16
N LYS A 203 43.11 -49.70 -6.65
CA LYS A 203 44.12 -49.03 -5.80
C LYS A 203 43.62 -47.68 -5.26
N ILE A 204 42.95 -46.87 -6.09
CA ILE A 204 42.33 -45.61 -5.65
C ILE A 204 41.29 -45.90 -4.56
N GLN A 205 40.45 -46.92 -4.73
CA GLN A 205 39.44 -47.31 -3.76
C GLN A 205 40.03 -47.78 -2.44
N THR A 206 41.00 -48.69 -2.49
CA THR A 206 41.63 -49.25 -1.30
C THR A 206 42.40 -48.19 -0.52
N THR A 207 43.01 -47.23 -1.23
CA THR A 207 43.74 -46.12 -0.62
C THR A 207 42.79 -45.09 -0.02
N ARG A 208 41.76 -44.65 -0.76
CA ARG A 208 40.78 -43.65 -0.27
C ARG A 208 39.92 -44.17 0.89
N LYS A 209 39.67 -45.48 0.97
CA LYS A 209 38.96 -46.12 2.09
C LYS A 209 39.76 -46.04 3.40
N LYS A 210 41.10 -45.97 3.31
CA LYS A 210 41.97 -45.81 4.48
C LYS A 210 42.12 -44.34 4.85
N GLN A 211 42.37 -43.47 3.88
CA GLN A 211 42.47 -42.03 4.06
C GLN A 211 42.20 -41.35 2.71
N LYS A 212 41.41 -40.28 2.72
CA LYS A 212 41.20 -39.46 1.52
C LYS A 212 42.53 -38.89 1.01
N PHE A 213 42.59 -38.59 -0.28
CA PHE A 213 43.73 -37.90 -0.88
C PHE A 213 43.71 -36.43 -0.50
N GLU A 214 44.87 -35.93 -0.08
CA GLU A 214 45.04 -34.53 0.35
C GLU A 214 45.56 -33.65 -0.79
N SER A 215 46.21 -34.25 -1.79
CA SER A 215 46.69 -33.56 -2.99
C SER A 215 46.82 -34.51 -4.18
N LEU A 216 47.00 -33.96 -5.39
CA LEU A 216 47.23 -34.78 -6.59
C LEU A 216 48.61 -35.46 -6.58
N SER A 217 49.62 -34.84 -5.98
CA SER A 217 50.92 -35.46 -5.75
C SER A 217 50.81 -36.66 -4.82
N ASP A 218 49.92 -36.58 -3.83
CA ASP A 218 49.62 -37.64 -2.90
C ASP A 218 48.85 -38.81 -3.57
N VAL A 219 47.98 -38.52 -4.56
CA VAL A 219 47.40 -39.56 -5.42
C VAL A 219 48.49 -40.29 -6.21
N VAL A 220 49.44 -39.57 -6.83
CA VAL A 220 50.55 -40.19 -7.58
C VAL A 220 51.45 -41.02 -6.68
N ALA A 221 51.76 -40.54 -5.47
CA ALA A 221 52.63 -41.23 -4.52
C ALA A 221 52.03 -42.54 -3.99
N ARG A 222 50.69 -42.59 -3.78
CA ARG A 222 50.03 -43.74 -3.15
C ARG A 222 49.36 -44.70 -4.14
N VAL A 223 49.09 -44.28 -5.37
CA VAL A 223 48.44 -45.11 -6.39
C VAL A 223 49.48 -45.64 -7.39
N GLU A 224 49.95 -46.85 -7.12
CA GLU A 224 50.93 -47.52 -7.99
C GLU A 224 50.34 -47.82 -9.39
N GLY A 225 51.01 -47.30 -10.43
CA GLY A 225 50.56 -47.36 -11.83
C GLY A 225 50.14 -46.01 -12.40
N LEU A 226 50.05 -44.99 -11.55
CA LEU A 226 49.85 -43.60 -11.89
C LEU A 226 51.18 -42.84 -11.77
N SER A 227 51.71 -42.34 -12.87
CA SER A 227 52.91 -41.48 -12.87
C SER A 227 52.52 -40.01 -13.01
N ASP A 228 53.41 -39.08 -12.66
CA ASP A 228 53.18 -37.64 -12.83
C ASP A 228 52.73 -37.31 -14.26
N LYS A 229 53.38 -37.92 -15.26
CA LYS A 229 53.02 -37.75 -16.68
C LYS A 229 51.60 -38.23 -17.00
N ARG A 230 51.15 -39.33 -16.38
CA ARG A 230 49.77 -39.83 -16.55
C ARG A 230 48.77 -38.96 -15.80
N MET A 231 49.12 -38.47 -14.61
CA MET A 231 48.29 -37.54 -13.85
C MET A 231 48.07 -36.24 -14.63
N ILE A 232 49.11 -35.68 -15.24
CA ILE A 232 49.00 -34.49 -16.11
C ILE A 232 48.07 -34.77 -17.30
N SER A 233 48.20 -35.93 -17.95
CA SER A 233 47.31 -36.33 -19.06
C SER A 233 45.85 -36.47 -18.62
N ILE A 234 45.61 -36.95 -17.41
CA ILE A 234 44.27 -37.04 -16.82
C ILE A 234 43.69 -35.64 -16.60
N ILE A 235 44.46 -34.74 -15.98
CA ILE A 235 44.04 -33.37 -15.70
C ILE A 235 43.75 -32.62 -17.02
N ASP A 236 44.62 -32.74 -18.02
CA ASP A 236 44.44 -32.11 -19.33
C ASP A 236 43.16 -32.62 -20.01
N SER A 237 42.95 -33.94 -20.08
CA SER A 237 41.72 -34.52 -20.63
C SER A 237 40.46 -34.12 -19.86
N TRP A 238 40.49 -34.09 -18.53
CA TRP A 238 39.31 -33.76 -17.72
C TRP A 238 38.97 -32.28 -17.78
N SER A 239 39.97 -31.40 -17.95
CA SER A 239 39.75 -29.98 -18.17
C SER A 239 39.07 -29.72 -19.51
N ARG A 240 39.44 -30.45 -20.58
CA ARG A 240 38.85 -30.30 -21.92
C ARG A 240 37.39 -30.77 -22.01
N ILE A 241 37.04 -31.84 -21.30
CA ILE A 241 35.65 -32.36 -21.23
C ILE A 241 34.70 -31.38 -20.51
N SER A 242 35.21 -30.36 -19.82
CA SER A 242 34.38 -29.33 -19.19
C SER A 242 34.02 -28.14 -20.10
N PHE A 243 34.54 -28.11 -21.34
CA PHE A 243 34.32 -27.04 -22.33
C PHE A 243 33.42 -27.43 -23.51
N ASP A 244 32.97 -28.69 -23.58
CA ASP A 244 31.92 -29.18 -24.52
C ASP A 244 30.65 -29.52 -23.73
#